data_AF-A0A6I2R3Z4-F1
#
_entry.id   AF-A0A6I2R3Z4-F1
#
_cell.length_a   1.000
_cell.length_b   1.000
_cell.length_c   1.000
_cell.angle_alpha   90.00
_cell.angle_beta   90.00
_cell.angle_gamma   90.00
#
_symmetry.space_group_name_H-M   'P 1'
#
loop_
_entity.id
_entity.type
_entity.pdbx_description
1 polymer ?
#
loop_
_entity_poly.entity_id
_entity_poly.type
_entity_poly.pdbx_seq_one_letter_code
_entity_poly.pdbx_strand_id
1 'polypeptide(L)'
;MKTDTIKNTGLCRRAFSPFDDSATERRRRMGLVSETGEPDQNSIEVLSHVFAAQYFDDLCDFCQSIDDVQAALTPFIDAAEKAEPKQRFLLMCLQYDAIYRALPEPVWWISGAPDLAALFSAGFVSHLRRLAEGGGI
;
A
#
# COMPACT_ATOMS: atom_id res chain seq x y z
N MET A 1 -4.30 -7.57 -56.84
CA MET A 1 -4.87 -8.23 -55.65
C MET A 1 -4.11 -7.69 -54.45
N LYS A 2 -4.72 -6.81 -53.66
CA LYS A 2 -4.10 -6.22 -52.46
C LYS A 2 -4.21 -7.25 -51.33
N THR A 3 -3.09 -7.68 -50.78
CA THR A 3 -3.05 -8.43 -49.53
C THR A 3 -2.95 -7.42 -48.40
N ASP A 4 -4.08 -7.13 -47.78
CA ASP A 4 -4.15 -6.36 -46.54
C ASP A 4 -3.57 -7.20 -45.41
N THR A 5 -2.37 -6.84 -44.97
CA THR A 5 -1.77 -7.39 -43.75
C THR A 5 -2.60 -6.92 -42.56
N ILE A 6 -3.42 -7.81 -42.03
CA ILE A 6 -4.12 -7.64 -40.75
C ILE A 6 -3.05 -7.39 -39.69
N LYS A 7 -2.96 -6.14 -39.20
CA LYS A 7 -2.17 -5.83 -38.00
C LYS A 7 -2.84 -6.57 -36.85
N ASN A 8 -2.20 -7.63 -36.40
CA ASN A 8 -2.54 -8.33 -35.17
C ASN A 8 -2.42 -7.33 -34.00
N THR A 9 -3.51 -6.65 -33.66
CA THR A 9 -3.66 -5.89 -32.42
C THR A 9 -3.84 -6.88 -31.27
N GLY A 10 -2.84 -7.73 -31.06
CA GLY A 10 -2.67 -8.42 -29.81
C GLY A 10 -2.49 -7.34 -28.75
N LEU A 11 -3.54 -7.08 -27.97
CA LEU A 11 -3.42 -6.43 -26.68
C LEU A 11 -2.53 -7.35 -25.83
N CYS A 12 -1.21 -7.27 -26.02
CA CYS A 12 -0.25 -7.74 -25.06
C CYS A 12 -0.55 -6.92 -23.81
N ARG A 13 -1.29 -7.53 -22.89
CA ARG A 13 -1.55 -7.04 -21.54
C ARG A 13 -0.18 -6.95 -20.86
N ARG A 14 0.52 -5.85 -21.10
CA ARG A 14 1.79 -5.55 -20.45
C ARG A 14 1.47 -5.51 -18.96
N ALA A 15 2.22 -6.24 -18.13
CA ALA A 15 2.09 -6.11 -16.70
C ALA A 15 2.18 -4.63 -16.36
N PHE A 16 1.08 -4.06 -15.87
CA PHE A 16 1.02 -2.64 -15.54
C PHE A 16 1.90 -2.46 -14.31
N SER A 17 2.97 -1.69 -14.44
CA SER A 17 3.94 -1.47 -13.39
C SER A 17 3.58 -0.18 -12.66
N PRO A 18 3.74 -0.10 -11.33
CA PRO A 18 3.54 1.17 -10.62
C PRO A 18 4.54 2.24 -11.06
N PHE A 19 5.58 1.85 -11.79
CA PHE A 19 6.63 2.68 -12.36
C PHE A 19 6.46 2.98 -13.86
N ASP A 20 5.37 2.53 -14.49
CA ASP A 20 5.12 2.84 -15.91
C ASP A 20 4.54 4.25 -16.11
N ASP A 21 4.63 4.76 -17.35
CA ASP A 21 4.15 6.10 -17.72
C ASP A 21 2.63 6.28 -17.51
N SER A 22 1.88 5.18 -17.41
CA SER A 22 0.43 5.19 -17.18
C SER A 22 0.05 5.20 -15.69
N ALA A 23 1.01 5.00 -14.79
CA ALA A 23 0.75 4.83 -13.36
C ALA A 23 0.17 6.10 -12.72
N THR A 24 0.65 7.28 -13.11
CA THR A 24 0.13 8.55 -12.57
C THR A 24 -1.34 8.75 -12.96
N GLU A 25 -1.72 8.41 -14.19
CA GLU A 25 -3.10 8.50 -14.64
C GLU A 25 -4.01 7.47 -13.94
N ARG A 26 -3.49 6.28 -13.65
CA ARG A 26 -4.20 5.28 -12.84
C ARG A 26 -4.47 5.80 -11.43
N ARG A 27 -3.47 6.43 -10.79
CA ARG A 27 -3.62 7.06 -9.47
C ARG A 27 -4.61 8.23 -9.48
N ARG A 28 -4.67 9.03 -10.56
CA ARG A 28 -5.73 10.05 -10.76
C ARG A 28 -7.12 9.44 -10.79
N ARG A 29 -7.32 8.35 -11.55
CA ARG A 29 -8.62 7.66 -11.63
C ARG A 29 -9.05 7.03 -10.30
N MET A 30 -8.10 6.69 -9.44
CA MET A 30 -8.35 6.22 -8.08
C MET A 30 -8.66 7.37 -7.10
N GLY A 31 -8.51 8.63 -7.51
CA GLY A 31 -8.68 9.78 -6.63
C GLY A 31 -7.52 10.01 -5.66
N LEU A 32 -6.35 9.41 -5.89
CA LEU A 32 -5.21 9.53 -4.98
C LEU A 32 -4.34 10.76 -5.24
N VAL A 33 -4.45 11.32 -6.44
CA VAL A 33 -3.74 12.54 -6.84
C VAL A 33 -4.67 13.46 -7.61
N SER A 34 -4.44 14.76 -7.48
CA SER A 34 -5.15 15.82 -8.20
C SER A 34 -4.81 15.81 -9.70
N GLU A 35 -5.49 16.67 -10.46
CA GLU A 35 -5.16 16.92 -11.87
C GLU A 35 -3.71 17.40 -12.05
N THR A 36 -3.19 18.17 -11.10
CA THR A 36 -1.80 18.67 -11.10
C THR A 36 -0.78 17.61 -10.65
N GLY A 37 -1.23 16.44 -10.20
CA GLY A 37 -0.38 15.34 -9.75
C GLY A 37 -0.03 15.39 -8.25
N GLU A 38 -0.62 16.32 -7.50
CA GLU A 38 -0.40 16.45 -6.06
C GLU A 38 -1.20 15.39 -5.28
N PRO A 39 -0.66 14.80 -4.21
CA PRO A 39 -1.38 13.87 -3.34
C PRO A 39 -2.71 14.42 -2.78
N ASP A 40 -3.79 13.65 -2.89
CA ASP A 40 -5.04 13.94 -2.17
C ASP A 40 -4.96 13.39 -0.73
N GLN A 41 -4.71 14.30 0.23
CA GLN A 41 -4.45 13.95 1.63
C GLN A 41 -5.60 13.14 2.25
N ASN A 42 -6.86 13.55 2.05
CA ASN A 42 -8.02 12.91 2.65
C ASN A 42 -8.21 11.48 2.12
N SER A 43 -8.06 11.30 0.81
CA SER A 43 -8.18 9.98 0.18
C SER A 43 -7.07 9.05 0.64
N ILE A 44 -5.84 9.55 0.77
CA ILE A 44 -4.71 8.77 1.28
C ILE A 44 -4.91 8.42 2.74
N GLU A 45 -5.42 9.34 3.57
CA GLU A 45 -5.71 9.07 4.98
C GLU A 45 -6.75 7.96 5.15
N VAL A 46 -7.87 8.04 4.44
CA VAL A 46 -8.91 7.00 4.45
C VAL A 46 -8.33 5.67 3.99
N LEU A 47 -7.56 5.66 2.90
CA LEU A 47 -6.95 4.44 2.38
C LEU A 47 -5.95 3.84 3.38
N SER A 48 -5.19 4.69 4.07
CA SER A 48 -4.24 4.28 5.12
C SER A 48 -4.95 3.60 6.28
N HIS A 49 -6.09 4.14 6.72
CA HIS A 49 -6.90 3.55 7.78
C HIS A 49 -7.46 2.18 7.37
N VAL A 50 -8.05 2.10 6.17
CA VAL A 50 -8.62 0.85 5.64
C VAL A 50 -7.58 -0.26 5.61
N PHE A 51 -6.39 0.01 5.05
CA PHE A 51 -5.36 -1.03 4.96
C PHE A 51 -4.65 -1.31 6.27
N ALA A 52 -4.53 -0.34 7.18
CA ALA A 52 -4.01 -0.60 8.52
C ALA A 52 -4.94 -1.54 9.31
N ALA A 53 -6.25 -1.30 9.26
CA ALA A 53 -7.25 -2.17 9.87
C ALA A 53 -7.25 -3.56 9.23
N GLN A 54 -7.27 -3.64 7.89
CA GLN A 54 -7.21 -4.94 7.20
C GLN A 54 -5.94 -5.73 7.52
N TYR A 55 -4.78 -5.07 7.60
CA TYR A 55 -3.53 -5.71 8.00
C TYR A 55 -3.58 -6.19 9.45
N PHE A 56 -4.16 -5.38 10.35
CA PHE A 56 -4.35 -5.77 11.75
C PHE A 56 -5.21 -7.03 11.87
N ASP A 57 -6.34 -7.08 11.17
CA ASP A 57 -7.23 -8.25 11.15
C ASP A 57 -6.51 -9.48 10.56
N ASP A 58 -5.80 -9.31 9.44
CA ASP A 58 -5.00 -10.38 8.83
C ASP A 58 -3.91 -10.90 9.79
N LEU A 59 -3.29 -10.00 10.58
CA LEU A 59 -2.31 -10.37 11.59
C LEU A 59 -2.95 -11.10 12.77
N CYS A 60 -4.13 -10.69 13.21
CA CYS A 60 -4.92 -11.40 14.22
C CYS A 60 -5.33 -12.80 13.76
N ASP A 61 -5.66 -12.99 12.48
CA ASP A 61 -5.96 -14.31 11.92
C ASP A 61 -4.70 -15.20 11.81
N PHE A 62 -3.53 -14.57 11.58
CA PHE A 62 -2.26 -15.26 11.50
C PHE A 62 -1.70 -15.67 12.88
N CYS A 63 -1.79 -14.75 13.84
CA CYS A 63 -1.35 -14.96 15.23
C CYS A 63 -2.39 -15.78 16.01
N GLN A 64 -1.94 -16.62 16.94
CA GLN A 64 -2.85 -17.45 17.76
C GLN A 64 -3.26 -16.77 19.07
N SER A 65 -2.69 -15.60 19.37
CA SER A 65 -2.95 -14.83 20.59
C SER A 65 -2.71 -13.33 20.39
N ILE A 66 -3.34 -12.51 21.23
CA ILE A 66 -3.10 -11.06 21.26
C ILE A 66 -1.67 -10.72 21.68
N ASP A 67 -1.04 -11.52 22.54
CA ASP A 67 0.36 -11.30 22.93
C ASP A 67 1.30 -11.46 21.72
N ASP A 68 1.03 -12.41 20.83
CA ASP A 68 1.81 -12.58 19.59
C ASP A 68 1.60 -11.42 18.62
N VAL A 69 0.37 -10.91 18.52
CA VAL A 69 0.06 -9.71 17.72
C VAL A 69 0.85 -8.51 18.23
N GLN A 70 0.85 -8.27 19.54
CA GLN A 70 1.61 -7.18 20.15
C GLN A 70 3.12 -7.36 19.96
N ALA A 71 3.63 -8.58 20.15
CA ALA A 71 5.04 -8.91 19.94
C ALA A 71 5.49 -8.65 18.49
N ALA A 72 4.61 -8.81 17.50
CA ALA A 72 4.86 -8.46 16.11
C ALA A 72 4.76 -6.94 15.84
N LEU A 73 3.72 -6.28 16.38
CA LEU A 73 3.43 -4.88 16.09
C LEU A 73 4.39 -3.89 16.76
N THR A 74 4.74 -4.09 18.04
CA THR A 74 5.58 -3.16 18.80
C THR A 74 6.93 -2.86 18.09
N PRO A 75 7.76 -3.86 17.74
CA PRO A 75 9.04 -3.60 17.10
C PRO A 75 8.88 -2.98 15.70
N PHE A 76 7.83 -3.34 14.97
CA PHE A 76 7.53 -2.76 13.67
C PHE A 76 7.20 -1.27 13.78
N ILE A 77 6.25 -0.91 14.66
CA ILE A 77 5.81 0.48 14.85
C ILE A 77 7.00 1.34 15.29
N ASP A 78 7.76 0.90 16.29
CA ASP A 78 8.93 1.61 16.81
C ASP A 78 9.99 1.88 15.72
N ALA A 79 10.23 0.91 14.84
CA ALA A 79 11.15 1.07 13.71
C ALA A 79 10.58 2.00 12.64
N ALA A 80 9.29 1.87 12.33
CA ALA A 80 8.62 2.61 11.27
C ALA A 80 8.46 4.11 11.61
N GLU A 81 8.26 4.47 12.87
CA GLU A 81 8.19 5.86 13.32
C GLU A 81 9.53 6.60 13.19
N LYS A 82 10.65 5.89 13.37
CA LYS A 82 12.01 6.44 13.25
C LYS A 82 12.56 6.38 11.83
N ALA A 83 11.89 5.66 10.93
CA ALA A 83 12.33 5.44 9.57
C ALA A 83 12.03 6.65 8.67
N GLU A 84 12.95 6.90 7.73
CA GLU A 84 12.71 7.80 6.60
C GLU A 84 11.53 7.29 5.74
N PRO A 85 10.82 8.17 5.00
CA PRO A 85 9.56 7.80 4.35
C PRO A 85 9.65 6.57 3.43
N LYS A 86 10.72 6.47 2.63
CA LYS A 86 10.95 5.32 1.75
C LYS A 86 11.18 4.03 2.55
N GLN A 87 11.96 4.12 3.63
CA GLN A 87 12.25 2.98 4.49
C GLN A 87 11.00 2.53 5.25
N ARG A 88 10.18 3.47 5.73
CA ARG A 88 8.90 3.17 6.39
C ARG A 88 7.97 2.34 5.50
N PHE A 89 7.82 2.74 4.24
CA PHE A 89 7.01 1.98 3.28
C PHE A 89 7.57 0.57 3.05
N LEU A 90 8.90 0.42 2.95
CA LEU A 90 9.52 -0.90 2.81
C LEU A 90 9.33 -1.79 4.04
N LEU A 91 9.45 -1.23 5.26
CA LEU A 91 9.17 -1.95 6.49
C LEU A 91 7.73 -2.48 6.52
N MET A 92 6.77 -1.66 6.08
CA MET A 92 5.38 -2.10 5.91
C MET A 92 5.26 -3.25 4.90
N CYS A 93 5.91 -3.18 3.74
CA CYS A 93 5.90 -4.29 2.79
C CYS A 93 6.46 -5.59 3.38
N LEU A 94 7.51 -5.52 4.20
CA LEU A 94 8.08 -6.67 4.90
C LEU A 94 7.11 -7.29 5.92
N GLN A 95 6.23 -6.48 6.52
CA GLN A 95 5.20 -7.00 7.41
C GLN A 95 4.18 -7.87 6.67
N TYR A 96 3.75 -7.45 5.48
CA TYR A 96 2.89 -8.28 4.62
C TYR A 96 3.57 -9.60 4.22
N ASP A 97 4.86 -9.53 3.85
CA ASP A 97 5.66 -10.72 3.51
C ASP A 97 5.79 -11.70 4.69
N ALA A 98 5.98 -11.18 5.90
CA ALA A 98 6.14 -11.98 7.12
C ALA A 98 4.91 -12.83 7.46
N ILE A 99 3.71 -12.41 7.04
CA ILE A 99 2.45 -13.16 7.21
C ILE A 99 1.98 -13.83 5.91
N TYR A 100 2.87 -13.96 4.91
CA TYR A 100 2.61 -14.57 3.61
C TYR A 100 1.43 -13.93 2.83
N ARG A 101 1.21 -12.63 3.03
CA ARG A 101 0.18 -11.86 2.32
C ARG A 101 0.82 -11.05 1.21
N ALA A 102 0.18 -11.08 0.04
CA ALA A 102 0.55 -10.16 -1.03
C ALA A 102 0.18 -8.72 -0.62
N LEU A 103 0.99 -7.76 -1.05
CA LEU A 103 0.65 -6.35 -0.90
C LEU A 103 -0.67 -6.07 -1.65
N PRO A 104 -1.64 -5.38 -1.03
CA PRO A 104 -2.90 -5.09 -1.70
C PRO A 104 -2.66 -4.26 -2.98
N GLU A 105 -3.40 -4.57 -4.05
CA GLU A 105 -3.25 -3.92 -5.35
C GLU A 105 -3.21 -2.37 -5.26
N PRO A 106 -4.14 -1.68 -4.57
CA PRO A 106 -4.06 -0.22 -4.39
C PRO A 106 -2.76 0.27 -3.75
N VAL A 107 -2.23 -0.47 -2.77
CA VAL A 107 -0.97 -0.16 -2.09
C VAL A 107 0.22 -0.43 -3.02
N TRP A 108 0.15 -1.47 -3.84
CA TRP A 108 1.13 -1.71 -4.90
C TRP A 108 1.22 -0.53 -5.88
N TRP A 109 0.09 0.05 -6.30
CA TRP A 109 0.08 1.24 -7.18
C TRP A 109 0.70 2.49 -6.54
N ILE A 110 0.62 2.61 -5.22
CA ILE A 110 1.23 3.70 -4.45
C ILE A 110 2.76 3.59 -4.44
N SER A 111 3.34 2.38 -4.48
CA SER A 111 4.79 2.15 -4.39
C SER A 111 5.62 2.90 -5.45
N GLY A 112 5.02 3.21 -6.60
CA GLY A 112 5.66 3.95 -7.69
C GLY A 112 5.59 5.47 -7.58
N ALA A 113 5.02 6.02 -6.51
CA ALA A 113 4.93 7.45 -6.25
C ALA A 113 5.47 7.75 -4.83
N PRO A 114 6.71 8.24 -4.71
CA PRO A 114 7.37 8.42 -3.40
C PRO A 114 6.57 9.26 -2.40
N ASP A 115 5.95 10.36 -2.86
CA ASP A 115 5.19 11.26 -1.98
C ASP A 115 3.89 10.60 -1.46
N LEU A 116 3.24 9.79 -2.30
CA LEU A 116 2.09 8.99 -1.88
C LEU A 116 2.50 7.89 -0.93
N ALA A 117 3.59 7.17 -1.23
CA ALA A 117 4.11 6.12 -0.36
C ALA A 117 4.50 6.66 1.01
N ALA A 118 5.07 7.87 1.06
CA ALA A 118 5.40 8.59 2.28
C ALA A 118 4.14 8.90 3.12
N LEU A 119 3.14 9.54 2.52
CA LEU A 119 1.89 9.90 3.20
C LEU A 119 1.12 8.64 3.65
N PHE A 120 0.98 7.67 2.76
CA PHE A 120 0.28 6.42 3.03
C PHE A 120 0.94 5.65 4.18
N SER A 121 2.25 5.42 4.12
CA SER A 121 2.94 4.65 5.17
C SER A 121 2.93 5.37 6.53
N ALA A 122 2.95 6.71 6.55
CA ALA A 122 2.79 7.48 7.78
C ALA A 122 1.38 7.29 8.40
N GLY A 123 0.33 7.44 7.59
CA GLY A 123 -1.05 7.24 8.02
C GLY A 123 -1.30 5.80 8.47
N PHE A 124 -0.75 4.82 7.75
CA PHE A 124 -0.88 3.41 8.05
C PHE A 124 -0.31 3.09 9.42
N VAL A 125 0.95 3.47 9.67
CA VAL A 125 1.64 3.21 10.95
C VAL A 125 0.94 3.94 12.10
N SER A 126 0.54 5.20 11.89
CA SER A 126 -0.18 5.95 12.92
C SER A 126 -1.52 5.33 13.27
N HIS A 127 -2.26 4.79 12.30
CA HIS A 127 -3.54 4.13 12.57
C HIS A 127 -3.34 2.76 13.20
N LEU A 128 -2.36 2.00 12.74
CA LEU A 128 -2.02 0.70 13.31
C LEU A 128 -1.59 0.80 14.78
N ARG A 129 -0.84 1.84 15.15
CA ARG A 129 -0.53 2.14 16.55
C ARG A 129 -1.78 2.36 17.39
N ARG A 130 -2.74 3.15 16.89
CA ARG A 130 -4.02 3.34 17.60
C ARG A 130 -4.79 2.04 17.77
N LEU A 131 -4.74 1.14 16.79
CA LEU A 131 -5.35 -0.19 16.90
C LEU A 131 -4.61 -1.07 17.92
N ALA A 132 -3.28 -1.01 17.96
CA ALA A 132 -2.48 -1.75 18.94
C ALA A 132 -2.71 -1.25 20.39
N GLU A 133 -2.88 0.07 20.57
CA GLU A 133 -3.13 0.71 21.88
C GLU A 133 -4.60 0.62 22.33
N GLY A 134 -5.53 0.74 21.38
CA GLY A 134 -6.98 0.74 21.62
C GLY A 134 -7.64 -0.63 21.49
N GLY A 135 -6.92 -1.62 20.96
CA GLY A 135 -7.34 -3.01 20.78
C GLY A 135 -7.31 -3.82 22.07
N GLY A 136 -8.09 -3.38 23.06
CA GLY A 136 -8.64 -4.29 24.05
C GLY A 136 -9.86 -4.97 23.44
N ILE A 137 -9.69 -6.18 22.91
CA ILE A 137 -10.76 -7.19 22.95
C ILE A 137 -10.79 -7.74 24.37
#